data_AF-A0AAD9L9I4-F1
#
_entry.id   AF-A0AAD9L9I4-F1
#
_cell.length_a   1.000
_cell.length_b   1.000
_cell.length_c   1.000
_cell.angle_alpha   90.00
_cell.angle_beta   90.00
_cell.angle_gamma   90.00
#
_symmetry.space_group_name_H-M   'P 1'
#
loop_
_entity.id
_entity.type
_entity.pdbx_description
1 polymer ?
#
loop_
_entity_poly.entity_id
_entity_poly.type
_entity_poly.pdbx_seq_one_letter_code
_entity_poly.pdbx_strand_id
1 'polypeptide(L)'
;MNPPLVGCVSHLFDLAVQIYLAKYDLLLGQVNELMTQLRTTKNTGRLCKLTKLCAIKINKTRWSCIFSMVSKYLEIKDEIRQVYDVDEWVPPAADNRKLVRKLCGQ
;
A
#
# COMPACT_ATOMS: atom_id res chain seq x y z
N MET A 1 8.52 -27.17 -34.22
CA MET A 1 9.56 -26.51 -33.38
C MET A 1 8.84 -25.50 -32.51
N ASN A 2 8.76 -25.75 -31.19
CA ASN A 2 8.21 -24.77 -30.26
C ASN A 2 9.28 -23.69 -30.03
N PRO A 3 8.98 -22.41 -30.26
CA PRO A 3 9.92 -21.34 -29.95
C PRO A 3 10.26 -21.38 -28.45
N PRO A 4 11.49 -20.99 -28.04
CA PRO A 4 11.84 -20.92 -26.63
C PRO A 4 10.86 -19.98 -25.93
N LEU A 5 10.29 -20.43 -24.80
CA LEU A 5 9.41 -19.62 -23.96
C LEU A 5 10.26 -18.49 -23.35
N VAL A 6 10.37 -17.38 -24.07
CA VAL A 6 10.92 -16.14 -23.52
C VAL A 6 9.92 -15.67 -22.47
N GLY A 7 10.29 -15.81 -21.20
CA GLY A 7 9.47 -15.34 -20.08
C GLY A 7 9.08 -13.87 -20.31
N CYS A 8 7.83 -13.54 -20.04
CA CYS A 8 7.34 -12.19 -20.25
C CYS A 8 8.22 -11.19 -19.48
N VAL A 9 8.69 -10.13 -20.13
CA VAL A 9 9.48 -9.07 -19.48
C VAL A 9 8.73 -8.49 -18.27
N SER A 10 7.40 -8.44 -18.33
CA SER A 10 6.57 -8.07 -17.18
C SER A 10 6.73 -9.03 -16.00
N HIS A 11 6.83 -10.35 -16.23
CA HIS A 11 7.05 -11.31 -15.15
C HIS A 11 8.43 -11.14 -14.49
N LEU A 12 9.47 -10.82 -15.28
CA LEU A 12 10.79 -10.52 -14.74
C LEU A 12 10.79 -9.22 -13.92
N PHE A 13 10.08 -8.20 -14.40
CA PHE A 13 9.88 -6.96 -13.67
C PHE A 13 9.13 -7.19 -12.36
N ASP A 14 8.04 -7.96 -12.41
CA ASP A 14 7.22 -8.31 -11.23
C ASP A 14 8.06 -9.06 -10.19
N LEU A 15 8.93 -9.97 -10.63
CA LEU A 15 9.86 -10.68 -9.76
C LEU A 15 10.89 -9.73 -9.14
N ALA A 16 11.48 -8.84 -9.94
CA ALA A 16 12.44 -7.84 -9.45
C ALA A 16 11.81 -6.89 -8.43
N VAL A 17 10.57 -6.44 -8.67
CA VAL A 17 9.81 -5.61 -7.74
C VAL A 17 9.50 -6.38 -6.46
N GLN A 18 9.07 -7.64 -6.54
CA GLN A 18 8.82 -8.46 -5.35
C GLN A 18 10.09 -8.65 -4.51
N ILE A 19 11.23 -8.96 -5.13
CA ILE A 19 12.52 -9.07 -4.43
C ILE A 19 12.90 -7.73 -3.78
N TYR A 20 12.67 -6.61 -4.48
CA TYR A 20 12.91 -5.29 -3.93
C TYR A 20 11.98 -4.96 -2.76
N LEU A 21 10.72 -5.41 -2.79
CA LEU A 21 9.74 -5.10 -1.75
C LEU A 21 9.82 -6.02 -0.54
N ALA A 22 10.39 -7.22 -0.67
CA ALA A 22 10.53 -8.20 0.42
C ALA A 22 11.17 -7.62 1.69
N LYS A 23 12.16 -6.74 1.52
CA LYS A 23 12.83 -6.00 2.62
C LYS A 23 11.93 -5.00 3.36
N TYR A 24 10.73 -4.74 2.85
CA TYR A 24 9.74 -3.84 3.42
C TYR A 24 8.42 -4.57 3.73
N ASP A 25 8.36 -5.91 3.62
CA ASP A 25 7.12 -6.68 3.79
C ASP A 25 6.42 -6.39 5.13
N LEU A 26 7.17 -6.20 6.21
CA LEU A 26 6.59 -5.85 7.50
C LEU A 26 5.86 -4.50 7.46
N LEU A 27 6.51 -3.48 6.92
CA LEU A 27 5.93 -2.14 6.80
C LEU A 27 4.74 -2.11 5.84
N LEU A 28 4.85 -2.80 4.70
CA LEU A 28 3.76 -2.96 3.75
C LEU A 28 2.59 -3.72 4.37
N GLY A 29 2.87 -4.71 5.22
CA GLY A 29 1.88 -5.44 6.01
C GLY A 29 1.13 -4.53 6.97
N GLN A 30 1.83 -3.65 7.70
CA GLN A 30 1.20 -2.66 8.59
C GLN A 30 0.30 -1.69 7.83
N VAL A 31 0.79 -1.14 6.71
CA VAL A 31 -0.01 -0.25 5.85
C VAL A 31 -1.23 -1.01 5.30
N ASN A 32 -1.07 -2.26 4.88
CA ASN A 32 -2.19 -3.06 4.39
C ASN A 32 -3.23 -3.35 5.47
N GLU A 33 -2.80 -3.59 6.71
CA GLU A 33 -3.72 -3.78 7.83
C GLU A 33 -4.49 -2.49 8.13
N LEU A 34 -3.79 -1.35 8.22
CA LEU A 34 -4.43 -0.03 8.36
C LEU A 34 -5.46 0.21 7.25
N MET A 35 -5.08 -0.01 5.99
CA MET A 35 -5.97 0.17 4.84
C MET A 35 -7.14 -0.81 4.86
N THR A 36 -7.00 -1.98 5.50
CA THR A 36 -8.09 -2.92 5.73
C THR A 36 -9.04 -2.43 6.81
N GLN A 37 -8.51 -1.91 7.93
CA GLN A 37 -9.32 -1.34 9.01
C GLN A 37 -10.11 -0.11 8.55
N LEU A 38 -9.53 0.73 7.70
CA LEU A 38 -10.21 1.90 7.10
C LEU A 38 -11.40 1.50 6.20
N ARG A 39 -11.37 0.29 5.64
CA ARG A 39 -12.45 -0.24 4.79
C ARG A 39 -13.62 -0.84 5.56
N THR A 40 -13.55 -0.92 6.89
CA THR A 40 -14.71 -1.30 7.69
C THR A 40 -15.80 -0.23 7.55
N THR A 41 -17.08 -0.63 7.57
CA THR A 41 -18.20 0.31 7.35
C THR A 41 -18.15 1.52 8.27
N LYS A 42 -17.78 1.31 9.54
CA LYS A 42 -17.64 2.36 10.55
C LYS A 42 -16.55 3.37 10.17
N ASN A 43 -15.35 2.90 9.83
CA ASN A 43 -14.22 3.76 9.52
C ASN A 43 -14.34 4.41 8.14
N THR A 44 -14.92 3.71 7.17
CA THR A 44 -15.24 4.27 5.85
C THR A 44 -16.22 5.42 5.99
N GLY A 45 -17.29 5.28 6.79
CA GLY A 45 -18.23 6.37 7.02
C GLY A 45 -17.59 7.60 7.68
N ARG A 46 -16.55 7.41 8.48
CA ARG A 46 -15.76 8.52 9.07
C ARG A 46 -14.82 9.14 8.06
N LEU A 47 -14.06 8.32 7.33
CA LEU A 47 -13.14 8.77 6.30
C LEU A 47 -13.87 9.53 5.18
N CYS A 48 -15.06 9.08 4.77
CA CYS A 48 -15.89 9.76 3.77
C CYS A 48 -16.33 11.17 4.17
N LYS A 49 -16.37 11.49 5.48
CA LYS A 49 -16.65 12.85 5.96
C LYS A 49 -15.43 13.77 5.82
N LEU A 50 -14.23 13.20 5.74
CA LEU A 50 -12.96 13.92 5.66
C LEU A 50 -12.46 14.03 4.22
N THR A 51 -12.63 12.98 3.42
CA THR A 51 -12.19 12.91 2.03
C THR A 51 -13.16 12.07 1.19
N LYS A 52 -13.23 12.35 -0.11
CA LYS A 52 -13.98 11.53 -1.08
C LYS A 52 -13.22 10.27 -1.50
N LEU A 53 -11.98 10.11 -1.05
CA LEU A 53 -11.11 8.99 -1.41
C LEU A 53 -11.34 7.78 -0.51
N CYS A 54 -11.27 6.59 -1.09
CA CYS A 54 -11.40 5.32 -0.37
C CYS A 54 -10.04 4.64 -0.19
N ALA A 55 -9.86 3.98 0.95
CA ALA A 55 -8.70 3.13 1.19
C ALA A 55 -8.70 1.91 0.23
N ILE A 56 -7.51 1.57 -0.27
CA ILE A 56 -7.24 0.43 -1.15
C ILE A 56 -6.41 -0.59 -0.39
N LYS A 57 -6.82 -1.87 -0.36
CA LYS A 57 -6.03 -2.97 0.21
C LYS A 57 -5.28 -3.73 -0.89
N ILE A 58 -4.20 -4.41 -0.53
CA ILE A 58 -3.44 -5.25 -1.48
C ILE A 58 -4.29 -6.46 -1.90
N ASN A 59 -4.30 -6.74 -3.20
CA ASN A 59 -4.64 -8.07 -3.71
C ASN A 59 -3.32 -8.79 -4.03
N LYS A 60 -2.98 -9.83 -3.26
CA LYS A 60 -1.66 -10.50 -3.31
C LYS A 60 -1.28 -11.04 -4.71
N THR A 61 -2.25 -11.19 -5.60
CA THR A 61 -2.03 -11.69 -6.97
C THR A 61 -1.49 -10.65 -7.95
N ARG A 62 -1.41 -9.36 -7.58
CA ARG A 62 -1.01 -8.29 -8.50
C ARG A 62 -0.03 -7.31 -7.83
N TRP A 63 1.19 -7.20 -8.35
CA TRP A 63 2.22 -6.29 -7.86
C TRP A 63 1.78 -4.81 -7.89
N SER A 64 1.01 -4.42 -8.91
CA SER A 64 0.49 -3.05 -9.05
C SER A 64 -0.46 -2.68 -7.92
N CYS A 65 -1.05 -3.65 -7.22
CA CYS A 65 -1.87 -3.38 -6.03
C CYS A 65 -1.04 -2.86 -4.86
N ILE A 66 0.23 -3.24 -4.71
CA ILE A 66 1.09 -2.72 -3.65
C ILE A 66 1.36 -1.24 -3.91
N PHE A 67 1.75 -0.90 -5.14
CA PHE A 67 1.96 0.49 -5.55
C PHE A 67 0.68 1.32 -5.36
N SER A 68 -0.46 0.84 -5.87
CA SER A 68 -1.74 1.54 -5.73
C SER A 68 -2.16 1.74 -4.26
N MET A 69 -1.91 0.75 -3.39
CA MET A 69 -2.15 0.90 -1.95
C MET A 69 -1.26 2.00 -1.36
N VAL A 70 0.04 1.93 -1.59
CA VAL A 70 1.01 2.88 -1.02
C VAL A 70 0.70 4.31 -1.50
N SER A 71 0.45 4.49 -2.79
CA SER A 71 0.09 5.78 -3.36
C SER A 71 -1.20 6.31 -2.72
N LYS A 72 -2.24 5.47 -2.62
CA LYS A 72 -3.49 5.89 -1.98
C LYS A 72 -3.29 6.24 -0.51
N TYR A 73 -2.53 5.43 0.23
CA TYR A 73 -2.21 5.70 1.63
C TYR A 73 -1.56 7.07 1.79
N LEU A 74 -0.57 7.40 0.96
CA LEU A 74 0.13 8.68 1.01
C LEU A 74 -0.78 9.88 0.69
N GLU A 75 -1.78 9.70 -0.18
CA GLU A 75 -2.78 10.72 -0.50
C GLU A 75 -3.73 11.01 0.66
N ILE A 76 -4.11 9.99 1.45
CA ILE A 76 -5.11 10.13 2.53
C ILE A 76 -4.51 10.15 3.95
N LYS A 77 -3.18 10.14 4.07
CA LYS A 77 -2.49 9.96 5.36
C LYS A 77 -2.81 11.05 6.38
N ASP A 78 -3.09 12.26 5.93
CA ASP A 78 -3.34 13.40 6.80
C ASP A 78 -4.79 13.39 7.31
N GLU A 79 -5.72 12.88 6.52
CA GLU A 79 -7.10 12.61 6.92
C GLU A 79 -7.20 11.40 7.85
N ILE A 80 -6.41 10.35 7.64
CA ILE A 80 -6.37 9.17 8.52
C ILE A 80 -6.08 9.57 9.97
N ARG A 81 -5.23 10.58 10.21
CA ARG A 81 -4.92 11.09 11.57
C ARG A 81 -6.14 11.58 12.35
N GLN A 82 -7.25 11.86 11.67
CA GLN A 82 -8.50 12.31 12.30
C GLN A 82 -9.45 11.13 12.58
N VAL A 83 -9.10 9.92 12.18
CA VAL A 83 -9.86 8.68 12.41
C VAL A 83 -9.24 7.92 13.58
N TYR A 84 -9.57 8.35 14.81
CA TYR A 84 -9.01 7.80 16.05
C TYR A 84 -9.18 6.26 16.22
N ASP A 85 -10.20 5.68 15.59
CA ASP A 85 -10.46 4.23 15.62
C ASP A 85 -9.34 3.41 14.96
N VAL A 86 -8.44 4.03 14.18
CA VAL A 86 -7.35 3.32 13.49
C VAL A 86 -5.95 3.71 13.96
N ASP A 87 -5.83 4.49 15.03
CA ASP A 87 -4.55 5.03 15.51
C ASP A 87 -3.53 3.93 15.83
N GLU A 88 -3.98 2.77 16.35
CA GLU A 88 -3.13 1.61 16.63
C GLU A 88 -2.40 1.08 15.39
N TRP A 89 -3.00 1.23 14.20
CA TRP A 89 -2.46 0.74 12.94
C TRP A 89 -1.70 1.81 12.14
N VAL A 90 -1.69 3.07 12.59
CA VAL A 90 -0.97 4.14 11.91
C VAL A 90 0.54 3.92 12.07
N PRO A 91 1.30 3.72 10.97
CA PRO A 91 2.74 3.55 11.06
C PRO A 91 3.40 4.77 11.72
N PRO A 92 4.43 4.56 12.56
CA PRO A 92 5.21 5.64 13.14
C PRO A 92 5.73 6.61 12.08
N ALA A 93 5.93 7.88 12.46
CA ALA A 93 6.40 8.91 11.54
C ALA A 93 7.76 8.55 10.88
N ALA A 94 8.61 7.78 11.56
CA ALA A 94 9.87 7.28 11.01
C ALA A 94 9.65 6.32 9.82
N ASP A 95 8.67 5.43 9.94
CA ASP A 95 8.36 4.45 8.89
C ASP A 95 7.68 5.12 7.70
N ASN A 96 6.83 6.13 7.94
CA ASN A 96 6.26 6.94 6.86
C ASN A 96 7.34 7.70 6.07
N ARG A 97 8.36 8.25 6.75
CA ARG A 97 9.50 8.86 6.05
C ARG A 97 10.29 7.84 5.24
N LYS A 98 10.45 6.61 5.75
CA LYS A 98 11.10 5.50 5.03
C LYS A 98 10.31 5.11 3.78
N LEU A 99 8.98 5.04 3.88
CA LEU A 99 8.07 4.76 2.76
C LEU A 99 8.21 5.83 1.67
N VAL A 100 8.11 7.11 2.02
CA VAL A 100 8.21 8.24 1.07
C VAL A 100 9.58 8.29 0.39
N ARG A 101 10.68 8.25 1.15
CA ARG A 101 12.03 8.35 0.58
C ARG A 101 12.37 7.20 -0.37
N LYS A 102 11.88 5.99 -0.09
CA LYS A 102 12.30 4.77 -0.81
C LYS A 102 11.33 4.32 -1.91
N LEU A 103 10.06 4.68 -1.82
CA LEU A 103 9.03 4.30 -2.79
C LEU A 103 8.57 5.45 -3.69
N CYS A 104 8.75 6.71 -3.27
CA CYS A 104 8.41 7.88 -4.08
C CYS A 104 9.63 8.60 -4.68
N GLY A 105 10.85 8.14 -4.38
CA GLY A 105 12.07 8.66 -5.01
C GLY A 105 12.46 10.10 -4.64
N GLN A 106 12.02 10.59 -3.48
CA GLN A 106 12.41 11.90 -2.92
C GLN A 106 13.63 11.82 -2.01
#